data_AF-A0A4Q8B6F4-F1
#
_entry.id   AF-A0A4Q8B6F4-F1
#
_cell.length_a   1.000
_cell.length_b   1.000
_cell.length_c   1.000
_cell.angle_alpha   90.00
_cell.angle_beta   90.00
_cell.angle_gamma   90.00
#
_symmetry.space_group_name_H-M   'P 1'
#
loop_
_entity.id
_entity.type
_entity.pdbx_description
1 polymer ?
#
loop_
_entity_poly.entity_id
_entity_poly.type
_entity_poly.pdbx_seq_one_letter_code
_entity_poly.pdbx_strand_id
1 'polypeptide(L)'
;MRTLHTAPLLRRTVDEEPTADAAVLVDGDRIAAIGPTDELVRAYPGVRVRRWPGTLGPALLHDGPLPPAPTPRERVHALFRLGVGAVLAAQLTDPGLRAAAARNGVAVLDSPRPPALVPAGRADLAVFAADGACLATVVAGRLVHRRA
;
A
#
# COMPACT_ATOMS: atom_id res chain seq x y z
N MET A 1 8.94 3.63 13.40
CA MET A 1 8.81 5.08 13.10
C MET A 1 7.39 5.34 12.67
N ARG A 2 6.71 6.33 13.26
CA ARG A 2 5.34 6.69 12.90
C ARG A 2 5.31 7.62 11.69
N THR A 3 4.46 7.32 10.72
CA THR A 3 4.24 8.17 9.54
C THR A 3 2.75 8.34 9.31
N LEU A 4 2.32 9.60 9.17
CA LEU A 4 0.97 9.94 8.74
C LEU A 4 0.97 10.10 7.22
N HIS A 5 0.20 9.27 6.52
CA HIS A 5 -0.02 9.38 5.09
C HIS A 5 -1.34 10.12 4.85
N THR A 6 -1.28 11.25 4.15
CA THR A 6 -2.44 12.10 3.87
C THR A 6 -2.61 12.25 2.37
N ALA A 7 -3.86 12.39 1.94
CA ALA A 7 -4.22 12.68 0.56
C ALA A 7 -5.58 13.41 0.52
N PRO A 8 -5.93 14.12 -0.56
CA PRO A 8 -7.25 14.75 -0.69
C PRO A 8 -8.43 13.80 -0.46
N LEU A 9 -8.28 12.55 -0.89
CA LEU A 9 -9.29 11.51 -0.79
C LEU A 9 -8.71 10.24 -0.16
N LEU A 10 -9.53 9.54 0.63
CA LEU A 10 -9.19 8.24 1.22
C LEU A 10 -10.32 7.22 1.00
N ARG A 11 -9.99 6.03 0.53
CA ARG A 11 -10.89 4.86 0.50
C ARG A 11 -10.39 3.79 1.46
N ARG A 12 -11.24 3.15 2.27
CA ARG A 12 -10.79 2.02 3.11
C ARG A 12 -10.87 0.70 2.36
N THR A 13 -11.81 0.53 1.45
CA THR A 13 -11.84 -0.57 0.47
C THR A 13 -11.83 -0.03 -0.94
N VAL A 14 -11.46 -0.85 -1.94
CA VAL A 14 -11.37 -0.41 -3.35
C VAL A 14 -12.71 0.17 -3.85
N ASP A 15 -13.83 -0.44 -3.45
CA ASP A 15 -15.17 -0.09 -3.95
C ASP A 15 -15.91 0.96 -3.11
N GLU A 16 -15.34 1.40 -1.98
CA GLU A 16 -15.99 2.36 -1.08
C GLU A 16 -15.83 3.80 -1.59
N GLU A 17 -16.87 4.62 -1.43
CA GLU A 17 -16.82 6.06 -1.75
C GLU A 17 -15.73 6.77 -0.92
N PRO A 18 -14.87 7.60 -1.53
CA PRO A 18 -13.78 8.22 -0.81
C PRO A 18 -14.27 9.27 0.19
N THR A 19 -13.63 9.30 1.35
CA THR A 19 -13.79 10.37 2.33
C THR A 19 -12.74 11.46 2.08
N ALA A 20 -13.16 12.72 2.15
CA ALA A 20 -12.26 13.86 2.04
C ALA A 20 -11.43 14.05 3.32
N ASP A 21 -10.23 14.62 3.16
CA ASP A 21 -9.36 15.10 4.26
C ASP A 21 -9.04 14.07 5.35
N ALA A 22 -9.08 12.78 5.03
CA ALA A 22 -8.72 11.70 5.94
C ALA A 22 -7.28 11.20 5.70
N ALA A 23 -6.70 10.60 6.73
CA ALA A 23 -5.33 10.11 6.74
C ALA A 23 -5.20 8.74 7.39
N VAL A 24 -4.09 8.06 7.09
CA VAL A 24 -3.70 6.78 7.68
C VAL A 24 -2.42 6.98 8.48
N LEU A 25 -2.49 6.73 9.78
CA LEU A 25 -1.32 6.67 10.64
C LEU A 25 -0.73 5.25 10.60
N VAL A 26 0.52 5.15 10.19
CA VAL A 26 1.30 3.91 10.18
C VAL A 26 2.29 3.93 11.33
N ASP A 27 2.34 2.86 12.11
CA ASP A 27 3.36 2.59 13.12
C ASP A 27 4.01 1.22 12.87
N GLY A 28 5.30 1.22 12.51
CA GLY A 28 5.98 0.00 12.11
C GLY A 28 5.35 -0.59 10.85
N ASP A 29 4.86 -1.82 10.93
CA ASP A 29 4.15 -2.52 9.84
C ASP A 29 2.62 -2.49 9.98
N ARG A 30 2.08 -1.71 10.94
CA ARG A 30 0.65 -1.65 11.25
C ARG A 30 0.02 -0.30 11.01
N ILE A 31 -1.27 -0.33 10.71
CA ILE A 31 -2.14 0.84 10.71
C ILE A 31 -2.53 1.11 12.17
N ALA A 32 -2.01 2.19 12.74
CA ALA A 32 -2.32 2.58 14.11
C ALA A 32 -3.67 3.30 14.22
N ALA A 33 -4.01 4.14 13.22
CA ALA A 33 -5.27 4.87 13.18
C ALA A 33 -5.64 5.27 11.75
N ILE A 34 -6.93 5.45 11.51
CA ILE A 34 -7.48 6.04 10.28
C ILE A 34 -8.56 7.04 10.70
N GLY A 35 -8.49 8.27 10.24
CA GLY A 35 -9.44 9.32 10.61
C GLY A 35 -9.12 10.66 9.97
N PRO A 36 -9.83 11.73 10.37
CA PRO A 36 -9.59 13.08 9.86
C PRO A 36 -8.14 13.51 10.05
N THR A 37 -7.56 14.16 9.04
CA THR A 37 -6.14 14.53 9.03
C THR A 37 -5.81 15.49 10.16
N ASP A 38 -6.67 16.48 10.42
CA ASP A 38 -6.48 17.50 11.44
C ASP A 38 -6.52 16.89 12.86
N GLU A 39 -7.45 15.97 13.11
CA GLU A 39 -7.54 15.21 14.37
C GLU A 39 -6.27 14.38 14.61
N LEU A 40 -5.80 13.67 13.59
CA LEU A 40 -4.58 12.86 13.70
C LEU A 40 -3.32 13.72 13.86
N VAL A 41 -3.24 14.88 13.20
CA VAL A 41 -2.13 15.83 13.41
C VAL A 41 -2.12 16.37 14.84
N ARG A 42 -3.30 16.70 15.41
CA ARG A 42 -3.43 17.14 16.80
C ARG A 42 -3.08 16.03 17.80
N ALA A 43 -3.56 14.81 17.56
CA ALA A 43 -3.34 13.66 18.45
C ALA A 43 -1.89 13.15 18.43
N TYR A 44 -1.17 13.37 17.32
CA TYR A 44 0.23 12.92 17.16
C TYR A 44 1.15 14.09 16.75
N PRO A 45 1.41 15.06 17.64
CA PRO A 45 2.28 16.20 17.34
C PRO A 45 3.67 15.74 16.90
N GLY A 46 4.21 16.36 15.85
CA GLY A 46 5.55 16.05 15.32
C GLY A 46 5.66 14.73 14.56
N VAL A 47 4.55 14.00 14.35
CA VAL A 47 4.56 12.80 13.49
C VAL A 47 5.03 13.16 12.08
N ARG A 48 5.81 12.28 11.46
CA ARG A 48 6.27 12.49 10.10
C ARG A 48 5.09 12.45 9.14
N VAL A 49 4.82 13.54 8.42
CA VAL A 49 3.72 13.63 7.47
C VAL A 49 4.21 13.42 6.03
N ARG A 50 3.53 12.54 5.28
CA ARG A 50 3.66 12.43 3.82
C ARG A 50 2.34 12.85 3.18
N ARG A 51 2.39 13.87 2.34
CA ARG A 51 1.24 14.36 1.57
C ARG A 51 1.33 13.84 0.14
N TRP A 52 0.22 13.36 -0.40
CA TRP A 52 0.15 12.83 -1.76
C TRP A 52 -0.97 13.49 -2.57
N PRO A 53 -0.77 13.75 -3.88
CA PRO A 53 -1.76 14.42 -4.72
C PRO A 53 -2.71 13.40 -5.40
N GLY A 54 -3.44 12.59 -4.64
CA GLY A 54 -4.31 11.55 -5.19
C GLY A 54 -5.33 10.97 -4.21
N THR A 55 -5.79 9.76 -4.49
CA THR A 55 -6.64 8.99 -3.58
C THR A 55 -5.78 7.96 -2.86
N LEU A 56 -5.70 8.05 -1.53
CA LEU A 56 -5.07 7.06 -0.66
C LEU A 56 -6.04 5.90 -0.45
N GLY A 57 -5.56 4.67 -0.59
CA GLY A 57 -6.36 3.48 -0.39
C GLY A 57 -5.51 2.27 -0.02
N PRO A 58 -6.14 1.08 0.06
CA PRO A 58 -5.41 -0.16 0.26
C PRO A 58 -4.52 -0.47 -0.95
N ALA A 59 -3.34 -1.04 -0.72
CA ALA A 59 -2.55 -1.60 -1.81
C ALA A 59 -3.28 -2.81 -2.43
N LEU A 60 -3.14 -2.96 -3.74
CA LEU A 60 -3.92 -3.94 -4.50
C LEU A 60 -3.41 -5.38 -4.29
N LEU A 61 -4.31 -6.32 -4.52
CA LEU A 61 -3.98 -7.71 -4.79
C LEU A 61 -3.73 -7.88 -6.29
N HIS A 62 -2.64 -8.55 -6.66
CA HIS A 62 -2.40 -9.03 -8.01
C HIS A 62 -2.70 -10.53 -8.08
N ASP A 63 -3.74 -10.89 -8.82
CA ASP A 63 -4.27 -12.25 -8.93
C ASP A 63 -3.81 -13.02 -10.19
N GLY A 64 -3.18 -12.33 -11.14
CA GLY A 64 -2.61 -12.90 -12.35
C GLY A 64 -1.09 -13.14 -12.30
N PRO A 65 -0.48 -13.56 -13.42
CA PRO A 65 0.96 -13.69 -13.55
C PRO A 65 1.68 -12.36 -13.27
N LEU A 66 2.75 -12.37 -12.50
CA LEU A 66 3.50 -11.14 -12.19
C LEU A 66 4.09 -10.54 -13.49
N PRO A 67 4.13 -9.21 -13.62
CA PRO A 67 4.67 -8.53 -14.80
C PRO A 67 6.05 -9.08 -15.19
N PRO A 68 6.34 -9.23 -16.50
CA PRO A 68 7.64 -9.69 -16.95
C PRO A 68 8.73 -8.66 -16.63
N ALA A 69 9.86 -9.13 -16.12
CA ALA A 69 11.07 -8.35 -15.93
C ALA A 69 12.29 -9.29 -15.88
N PRO A 70 13.52 -8.79 -16.14
CA PRO A 70 14.71 -9.63 -16.25
C PRO A 70 15.03 -10.43 -14.99
N THR A 71 14.78 -9.87 -13.81
CA THR A 71 15.08 -10.53 -12.52
C THR A 71 13.86 -10.66 -11.61
N PRO A 72 13.84 -11.65 -10.68
CA PRO A 72 12.76 -11.77 -9.70
C PRO A 72 12.55 -10.51 -8.84
N ARG A 73 13.64 -9.78 -8.53
CA ARG A 73 13.56 -8.50 -7.82
C ARG A 73 12.83 -7.44 -8.64
N GLU A 74 13.15 -7.32 -9.92
CA GLU A 74 12.52 -6.34 -10.81
C GLU A 74 11.05 -6.66 -11.05
N ARG A 75 10.67 -7.95 -11.12
CA ARG A 75 9.26 -8.35 -11.20
C ARG A 75 8.45 -7.87 -9.99
N VAL A 76 9.02 -8.01 -8.79
CA VAL A 76 8.43 -7.47 -7.56
C VAL A 76 8.38 -5.94 -7.58
N HIS A 77 9.42 -5.26 -8.08
CA HIS A 77 9.38 -3.79 -8.20
C HIS A 77 8.34 -3.33 -9.23
N ALA A 78 8.08 -4.11 -10.28
CA ALA A 78 7.03 -3.83 -11.24
C ALA A 78 5.64 -3.84 -10.58
N LEU A 79 5.38 -4.74 -9.63
CA LEU A 79 4.15 -4.73 -8.82
C LEU A 79 3.99 -3.43 -8.03
N PHE A 80 5.06 -2.96 -7.40
CA PHE A 80 4.99 -1.72 -6.61
C PHE A 80 4.67 -0.49 -7.46
N ARG A 81 5.06 -0.48 -8.74
CA ARG A 81 4.65 0.58 -9.69
C ARG A 81 3.18 0.53 -10.07
N LEU A 82 2.48 -0.56 -9.75
CA LEU A 82 1.05 -0.75 -9.99
C LEU A 82 0.22 -0.59 -8.71
N GLY A 83 0.82 -0.16 -7.59
CA GLY A 83 0.11 -0.04 -6.31
C GLY A 83 -0.16 -1.38 -5.62
N VAL A 84 0.52 -2.46 -6.02
CA VAL A 84 0.28 -3.81 -5.50
C VAL A 84 1.08 -4.07 -4.22
N GLY A 85 0.41 -4.61 -3.20
CA GLY A 85 1.02 -5.04 -1.94
C GLY A 85 0.90 -6.54 -1.66
N ALA A 86 0.01 -7.23 -2.38
CA ALA A 86 -0.27 -8.66 -2.19
C ALA A 86 -0.30 -9.42 -3.52
N VAL A 87 0.06 -10.70 -3.49
CA VAL A 87 -0.04 -11.64 -4.62
C VAL A 87 -0.59 -12.98 -4.16
N LEU A 88 -1.12 -13.77 -5.09
CA LEU A 88 -1.50 -15.15 -4.79
C LEU A 88 -0.27 -16.07 -4.76
N ALA A 89 -0.24 -17.01 -3.82
CA ALA A 89 0.81 -18.03 -3.69
C ALA A 89 1.00 -18.83 -4.98
N ALA A 90 -0.10 -19.11 -5.69
CA ALA A 90 -0.11 -19.78 -6.99
C ALA A 90 0.72 -19.06 -8.07
N GLN A 91 0.94 -17.75 -7.94
CA GLN A 91 1.72 -16.95 -8.89
C GLN A 91 3.22 -16.90 -8.55
N LEU A 92 3.63 -17.47 -7.41
CA LEU A 92 5.01 -17.51 -6.93
C LEU A 92 5.60 -18.92 -7.03
N THR A 93 5.63 -19.46 -8.24
CA THR A 93 6.15 -20.81 -8.53
C THR A 93 7.68 -20.88 -8.44
N ASP A 94 8.38 -19.82 -8.87
CA ASP A 94 9.84 -19.71 -8.82
C ASP A 94 10.36 -19.42 -7.39
N PRO A 95 11.34 -20.19 -6.86
CA PRO A 95 11.92 -19.94 -5.54
C PRO A 95 12.60 -18.57 -5.42
N GLY A 96 13.25 -18.08 -6.48
CA GLY A 96 13.89 -16.76 -6.50
C GLY A 96 12.90 -15.62 -6.34
N LEU A 97 11.74 -15.75 -6.99
CA LEU A 97 10.61 -14.82 -6.90
C LEU A 97 9.94 -14.87 -5.53
N ARG A 98 9.74 -16.05 -4.95
CA ARG A 98 9.23 -16.19 -3.58
C ARG A 98 10.16 -15.51 -2.57
N ALA A 99 11.47 -15.72 -2.71
CA ALA A 99 12.47 -15.05 -1.87
C ALA A 99 12.51 -13.53 -2.10
N ALA A 100 12.29 -13.06 -3.32
CA ALA A 100 12.20 -11.63 -3.62
C ALA A 100 10.94 -10.99 -3.01
N ALA A 101 9.78 -11.64 -3.13
CA ALA A 101 8.53 -11.21 -2.53
C ALA A 101 8.65 -11.10 -1.01
N ALA A 102 9.16 -12.15 -0.35
CA ALA A 102 9.36 -12.17 1.10
C ALA A 102 10.31 -11.06 1.58
N ARG A 103 11.47 -10.89 0.94
CA ARG A 103 12.45 -9.84 1.27
C ARG A 103 11.88 -8.43 1.13
N ASN A 104 10.96 -8.22 0.19
CA ASN A 104 10.32 -6.92 -0.01
C ASN A 104 8.96 -6.81 0.69
N GLY A 105 8.58 -7.79 1.51
CA GLY A 105 7.36 -7.78 2.29
C GLY A 105 6.08 -7.84 1.45
N VAL A 106 6.09 -8.38 0.24
CA VAL A 106 4.82 -8.62 -0.48
C VAL A 106 4.01 -9.65 0.32
N ALA A 107 2.74 -9.37 0.59
CA ALA A 107 1.86 -10.37 1.20
C ALA A 107 1.59 -11.50 0.20
N VAL A 108 1.69 -12.75 0.65
CA VAL A 108 1.40 -13.92 -0.17
C VAL A 108 0.15 -14.56 0.38
N LEU A 109 -0.90 -14.63 -0.44
CA LEU A 109 -2.22 -15.12 -0.06
C LEU A 109 -2.53 -16.45 -0.75
N ASP A 110 -3.16 -17.38 -0.04
CA ASP A 110 -3.60 -18.64 -0.64
C ASP A 110 -4.88 -18.48 -1.49
N SER A 111 -5.68 -17.45 -1.21
CA SER A 111 -6.91 -17.14 -1.91
C SER A 111 -7.09 -15.63 -2.09
N PRO A 112 -7.79 -15.19 -3.15
CA PRO A 112 -8.12 -13.78 -3.32
C PRO A 112 -8.94 -13.26 -2.15
N ARG A 113 -8.61 -12.04 -1.70
CA ARG A 113 -9.38 -11.29 -0.70
C ARG A 113 -9.38 -9.82 -1.09
N PRO A 114 -10.55 -9.14 -1.04
CA PRO A 114 -10.61 -7.70 -1.25
C PRO A 114 -9.67 -6.99 -0.27
N PRO A 115 -8.78 -6.11 -0.74
CA PRO A 115 -7.86 -5.42 0.13
C PRO A 115 -8.58 -4.30 0.88
N ALA A 116 -8.25 -4.13 2.17
CA ALA A 116 -8.92 -3.18 3.06
C ALA A 116 -7.94 -2.54 4.05
N LEU A 117 -8.16 -1.27 4.35
CA LEU A 117 -7.48 -0.54 5.42
C LEU A 117 -8.24 -0.70 6.72
N VAL A 118 -7.68 -1.48 7.64
CA VAL A 118 -8.28 -1.75 8.95
C VAL A 118 -7.31 -1.34 10.05
N PRO A 119 -7.75 -0.63 11.11
CA PRO A 119 -6.91 -0.41 12.29
C PRO A 119 -6.33 -1.72 12.84
N ALA A 120 -5.08 -1.68 13.32
CA ALA A 120 -4.24 -2.84 13.66
C ALA A 120 -3.93 -3.80 12.50
N GLY A 121 -4.51 -3.59 11.32
CA GLY A 121 -4.18 -4.30 10.09
C GLY A 121 -2.79 -3.97 9.60
N ARG A 122 -2.33 -4.74 8.61
CA ARG A 122 -1.05 -4.52 7.96
C ARG A 122 -1.06 -3.21 7.18
N ALA A 123 0.03 -2.45 7.27
CA ALA A 123 0.18 -1.17 6.57
C ALA A 123 0.58 -1.38 5.10
N ASP A 124 -0.39 -1.85 4.31
CA ASP A 124 -0.30 -1.98 2.86
C ASP A 124 -1.20 -0.93 2.19
N LEU A 125 -0.59 0.17 1.75
CA LEU A 125 -1.29 1.35 1.22
C LEU A 125 -0.83 1.64 -0.21
N ALA A 126 -1.71 2.18 -1.04
CA ALA A 126 -1.35 2.74 -2.33
C ALA A 126 -2.02 4.09 -2.53
N VAL A 127 -1.42 4.93 -3.35
CA VAL A 127 -2.01 6.20 -3.78
C VAL A 127 -2.16 6.19 -5.29
N PHE A 128 -3.35 6.52 -5.76
CA PHE A 128 -3.66 6.58 -7.19
C PHE A 128 -4.04 8.00 -7.60
N ALA A 129 -3.55 8.42 -8.76
CA ALA A 129 -4.02 9.63 -9.43
C ALA A 129 -5.42 9.41 -10.04
N ALA A 130 -6.04 10.49 -10.50
CA ALA A 130 -7.38 10.44 -11.12
C ALA A 130 -7.42 9.59 -12.40
N ASP A 131 -6.30 9.46 -13.11
CA ASP A 131 -6.14 8.59 -14.28
C ASP A 131 -5.86 7.12 -13.91
N GLY A 132 -5.89 6.78 -12.62
CA GLY A 132 -5.60 5.44 -12.10
C GLY A 132 -4.11 5.12 -11.97
N ALA A 133 -3.21 6.05 -12.33
CA ALA A 133 -1.79 5.77 -12.21
C ALA A 133 -1.33 5.75 -10.74
N CYS A 134 -0.53 4.76 -10.38
CA CYS A 134 0.04 4.68 -9.03
C CYS A 134 1.08 5.80 -8.81
N LEU A 135 0.93 6.52 -7.70
CA LEU A 135 1.82 7.59 -7.24
C LEU A 135 2.73 7.13 -6.11
N ALA A 136 2.26 6.22 -5.26
CA ALA A 136 3.04 5.70 -4.14
C ALA A 136 2.51 4.34 -3.70
N THR A 137 3.42 3.49 -3.21
CA THR A 137 3.08 2.19 -2.65
C THR A 137 3.84 1.98 -1.35
N VAL A 138 3.10 1.64 -0.30
CA VAL A 138 3.60 1.32 1.03
C VAL A 138 3.27 -0.15 1.29
N VAL A 139 4.28 -0.93 1.68
CA VAL A 139 4.12 -2.36 1.96
C VAL A 139 4.77 -2.69 3.29
N ALA A 140 4.00 -3.26 4.21
CA ALA A 140 4.39 -3.44 5.62
C ALA A 140 5.01 -2.15 6.19
N GLY A 141 4.35 -1.02 5.95
CA GLY A 141 4.74 0.31 6.44
C GLY A 141 5.98 0.93 5.79
N ARG A 142 6.61 0.27 4.82
CA ARG A 142 7.75 0.81 4.07
C ARG A 142 7.28 1.41 2.76
N LEU A 143 7.67 2.66 2.47
CA LEU A 143 7.46 3.27 1.16
C LEU A 143 8.38 2.60 0.13
N VAL A 144 7.84 1.70 -0.69
CA VAL A 144 8.58 0.89 -1.67
C VAL A 144 8.53 1.46 -3.08
N HIS A 145 7.56 2.32 -3.37
CA HIS A 145 7.47 3.05 -4.62
C HIS A 145 6.96 4.47 -4.37
N ARG A 146 7.52 5.41 -5.12
CA ARG A 146 7.06 6.79 -5.25
C ARG A 146 7.34 7.25 -6.68
N ARG A 147 6.33 7.78 -7.35
CA ARG A 147 6.48 8.46 -8.64
C ARG A 147 7.12 9.84 -8.40
N ALA A 148 8.12 10.16 -9.22
CA ALA A 148 8.85 11.42 -9.17
C ALA A 148 7.97 12.60 -9.57
#